data_AF-A0A958K6N2-F1
#
_entry.id   AF-A0A958K6N2-F1
#
_cell.length_a   1.000
_cell.length_b   1.000
_cell.length_c   1.000
_cell.angle_alpha   90.00
_cell.angle_beta   90.00
_cell.angle_gamma   90.00
#
_symmetry.space_group_name_H-M   'P 1'
#
loop_
_entity.id
_entity.type
_entity.pdbx_description
1 polymer ?
#
loop_
_entity_poly.entity_id
_entity_poly.type
_entity_poly.pdbx_seq_one_letter_code
_entity_poly.pdbx_strand_id
1 'polypeptide(L)' 'GDSPLHTFAAEAEGIEAMEVLLRAGAKPNLKNKKGLTPYDIASSRQEPAKLQLLKKYLK' A
#
# COMPACT_ATOMS: atom_id res chain seq x y z
N GLY A 1 -8.14 9.05 7.09
CA GLY A 1 -6.73 9.36 7.43
C GLY A 1 -5.85 8.40 6.67
N ASP A 2 -4.58 8.29 7.01
CA ASP A 2 -3.77 7.18 6.53
C ASP A 2 -4.19 5.89 7.23
N SER A 3 -4.32 4.81 6.45
CA SER A 3 -4.43 3.45 6.99
C SER A 3 -3.03 2.86 7.19
N PRO A 4 -2.88 1.75 7.91
CA PRO A 4 -1.58 1.08 8.01
C PRO A 4 -0.93 0.79 6.64
N LEU A 5 -1.73 0.47 5.62
CA LEU A 5 -1.20 0.29 4.26
C LEU A 5 -0.63 1.58 3.65
N HIS A 6 -1.21 2.75 3.94
CA HIS A 6 -0.64 4.03 3.48
C HIS A 6 0.71 4.30 4.15
N THR A 7 0.79 4.03 5.46
CA THR A 7 2.02 4.20 6.24
C THR A 7 3.12 3.29 5.70
N PHE A 8 2.89 1.97 5.58
CA PHE A 8 3.91 1.05 5.07
C PHE A 8 4.25 1.23 3.58
N ALA A 9 3.33 1.77 2.79
CA ALA A 9 3.64 2.20 1.42
C ALA A 9 4.58 3.42 1.39
N ALA A 10 4.58 4.26 2.44
CA ALA A 10 5.42 5.44 2.57
C ALA A 10 6.81 5.16 3.18
N GLU A 11 6.97 4.05 3.91
CA GLU A 11 8.26 3.63 4.46
C GLU A 11 9.17 3.04 3.38
N ALA A 12 10.48 2.96 3.62
CA ALA A 12 11.39 2.21 2.75
C ALA A 12 11.18 0.70 2.95
N GLU A 13 11.32 0.25 4.20
CA GLU A 13 11.08 -1.13 4.62
C GLU A 13 9.63 -1.28 5.07
N GLY A 14 8.94 -2.33 4.64
CA GLY A 14 7.52 -2.50 4.98
C GLY A 14 6.70 -3.35 4.02
N ILE A 15 7.33 -3.97 3.01
CA ILE A 15 6.64 -4.83 2.06
C ILE A 15 6.06 -6.08 2.73
N GLU A 16 6.77 -6.64 3.71
CA GLU A 16 6.32 -7.80 4.49
C GLU A 16 5.10 -7.43 5.34
N ALA A 17 5.14 -6.27 6.00
CA ALA A 17 4.03 -5.75 6.78
C ALA A 17 2.79 -5.47 5.89
N MET A 18 3.01 -4.90 4.70
CA MET A 18 1.94 -4.73 3.70
C MET A 18 1.33 -6.09 3.33
N GLU A 19 2.15 -7.12 3.10
CA GLU A 19 1.64 -8.43 2.73
C GLU A 19 0.81 -9.08 3.85
N VAL A 20 1.26 -8.97 5.11
CA VAL A 20 0.49 -9.43 6.28
C VAL A 20 -0.86 -8.72 6.36
N LEU A 21 -0.88 -7.39 6.20
CA LEU A 21 -2.11 -6.60 6.24
C LEU A 21 -3.06 -6.98 5.10
N LEU A 22 -2.55 -7.14 3.87
CA LEU A 22 -3.36 -7.53 2.71
C LEU A 22 -3.94 -8.94 2.89
N ARG A 23 -3.16 -9.89 3.43
CA ARG A 23 -3.66 -11.22 3.80
C ARG A 23 -4.74 -11.16 4.88
N ALA A 24 -4.65 -10.22 5.81
CA ALA A 24 -5.67 -9.99 6.84
C ALA A 24 -6.93 -9.26 6.32
N GLY A 25 -7.02 -8.97 5.02
CA GLY A 25 -8.20 -8.32 4.40
C GLY A 25 -8.14 -6.79 4.39
N ALA A 26 -6.98 -6.18 4.63
CA ALA A 26 -6.81 -4.75 4.45
C ALA A 26 -7.08 -4.37 2.98
N LYS A 27 -7.86 -3.32 2.77
CA LYS A 27 -8.29 -2.89 1.43
C LYS A 27 -7.21 -2.02 0.76
N PRO A 28 -6.57 -2.48 -0.35
CA PRO A 28 -5.49 -1.75 -1.02
C PRO A 28 -5.96 -0.54 -1.84
N ASN A 29 -7.26 -0.39 -2.07
CA ASN A 29 -7.86 0.69 -2.87
C ASN A 29 -8.44 1.84 -2.04
N LEU A 30 -8.31 1.80 -0.71
CA LEU A 30 -8.81 2.88 0.15
C LEU A 30 -8.02 4.16 -0.09
N LYS A 31 -8.74 5.28 -0.22
CA LYS A 31 -8.14 6.61 -0.29
C LYS A 31 -7.99 7.21 1.11
N ASN A 32 -6.84 7.81 1.39
CA ASN A 32 -6.63 8.61 2.59
C ASN A 32 -7.29 10.00 2.47
N LYS A 33 -7.06 10.88 3.47
CA LYS A 33 -7.60 12.26 3.49
C LYS A 33 -7.08 13.13 2.34
N LYS A 34 -5.96 12.76 1.71
CA LYS A 34 -5.38 13.44 0.54
C LYS A 34 -5.90 12.88 -0.78
N GLY A 35 -6.82 11.91 -0.75
CA GLY A 35 -7.34 11.25 -1.95
C GLY A 35 -6.38 10.21 -2.57
N LEU A 36 -5.27 9.91 -1.90
CA LEU A 36 -4.24 8.97 -2.35
C LEU A 36 -4.53 7.57 -1.83
N THR A 37 -4.28 6.56 -2.63
CA THR A 37 -4.24 5.15 -2.24
C THR A 37 -2.83 4.74 -1.81
N PRO A 38 -2.65 3.58 -1.14
CA PRO A 38 -1.32 3.00 -0.93
C PRO A 38 -0.55 2.79 -2.24
N TYR A 39 -1.26 2.51 -3.34
CA TYR A 39 -0.64 2.37 -4.67
C TYR A 39 -0.06 3.69 -5.16
N ASP A 40 -0.78 4.80 -4.99
CA ASP A 40 -0.30 6.13 -5.41
C ASP A 40 0.96 6.53 -4.64
N ILE A 41 1.01 6.23 -3.34
CA ILE A 41 2.18 6.48 -2.48
C ILE A 41 3.38 5.65 -2.96
N ALA A 42 3.22 4.32 -3.10
CA ALA A 42 4.28 3.44 -3.59
C ALA A 42 4.77 3.82 -5.00
N SER A 43 3.87 4.35 -5.84
CA SER A 43 4.19 4.82 -7.19
C SER A 43 5.07 6.07 -7.16
N SER A 44 4.72 7.06 -6.33
CA SER A 44 5.53 8.28 -6.17
C SER A 44 6.93 8.03 -5.61
N ARG A 45 7.11 6.94 -4.87
CA ARG A 45 8.38 6.52 -4.27
C ARG A 45 9.19 5.58 -5.15
N GLN A 46 8.67 5.21 -6.32
CA GLN A 46 9.33 4.28 -7.25
C GLN A 46 9.64 2.92 -6.59
N GLU A 47 8.67 2.36 -5.87
CA GLU A 47 8.78 1.08 -5.14
C GLU A 47 8.12 -0.07 -5.93
N PRO A 48 8.78 -0.65 -6.95
CA PRO A 48 8.15 -1.61 -7.87
C PRO A 48 7.67 -2.89 -7.17
N ALA A 49 8.36 -3.34 -6.12
CA ALA A 49 7.97 -4.52 -5.37
C ALA A 49 6.64 -4.30 -4.62
N LYS A 50 6.45 -3.12 -4.00
CA LYS A 50 5.20 -2.76 -3.32
C LYS A 50 4.05 -2.58 -4.32
N LEU A 51 4.33 -2.01 -5.50
CA LEU A 51 3.33 -1.89 -6.57
C LEU A 51 2.86 -3.25 -7.09
N GLN A 52 3.78 -4.20 -7.29
CA GLN A 52 3.44 -5.56 -7.70
C GLN A 52 2.60 -6.27 -6.64
N LEU A 53 2.98 -6.12 -5.37
CA LEU A 53 2.20 -6.66 -4.26
C LEU A 53 0.78 -6.09 -4.24
N LEU A 54 0.62 -4.77 -4.28
CA LEU A 54 -0.69 -4.14 -4.28
C LEU A 54 -1.54 -4.55 -5.50
N LYS A 55 -0.94 -4.62 -6.70
CA LYS A 55 -1.63 -5.11 -7.92
C LYS A 55 -2.15 -6.54 -7.78
N LYS A 56 -1.41 -7.41 -7.08
CA LYS A 56 -1.83 -8.80 -6.84
C LYS A 56 -3.13 -8.89 -6.03
N TYR A 57 -3.36 -7.96 -5.11
CA TYR A 57 -4.54 -7.90 -4.23
C TYR A 57 -5.64 -6.94 -4.71
N LEU A 58 -5.45 -6.30 -5.88
CA LEU A 58 -6.46 -5.45 -6.53
C LEU A 58 -7.27 -6.19 -7.60
N LYS A 59 -6.90 -7.44 -7.94
CA LYS A 59 -7.69 -8.33 -8.79
C LYS A 59 -8.87 -8.90 -8.03
#